data_AF-A0A7J4QIY0-F1
#
_entry.id   AF-A0A7J4QIY0-F1
#
_cell.length_a   1.000
_cell.length_b   1.000
_cell.length_c   1.000
_cell.angle_alpha   90.00
_cell.angle_beta   90.00
_cell.angle_gamma   90.00
#
_symmetry.space_group_name_H-M   'P 1'
#
loop_
_entity.id
_entity.type
_entity.pdbx_description
1 polymer ?
#
loop_
_entity_poly.entity_id
_entity_poly.type
_entity_poly.pdbx_seq_one_letter_code
_entity_poly.pdbx_strand_id
1 'polypeptide(L)'
;MADDLEARLQHPRRHLGDRHLAQARKFLKLADRDPERAQGNLDWAEQHARQALLYDFTQADAWRLLIDLKHRVDDEAGVHAVLEDLFTVLGRDPERAAQLRGVTLLPVAAELLEAALLKDPLNADAWWTRLMAEEHADEALLEFASRCRRLDFTDARASVIFARRLIRVRTRNEDLFVELSTHLLAHRPQNHELWLDLGRLHETRERYNEAWLCYDHVQTLRPHMDVRDRFQARLNAGLEGETGAPWSPPDVDTRQRFLSAIMDLRTRIAPVVEQAPAPPVEVEEEVRDPVQANIEALLAQGEHAEAFFLARRALASGEAWAQDLLEQARAGMEEPE
;
A
#
# COMPACT_ATOMS: atom_id res chain seq x y z
N MET A 1 24.84 -2.05 -17.56
CA MET A 1 25.01 -0.85 -16.71
C MET A 1 23.85 0.14 -16.92
N ALA A 2 22.61 -0.32 -16.85
CA ALA A 2 21.41 0.52 -16.95
C ALA A 2 20.25 0.07 -16.04
N ASP A 3 20.25 -1.18 -15.54
CA ASP A 3 19.19 -1.71 -14.66
C ASP A 3 19.31 -1.34 -13.17
N ASP A 4 20.31 -0.56 -12.78
CA ASP A 4 20.44 -0.03 -11.40
C ASP A 4 19.45 1.14 -11.14
N LEU A 5 18.81 1.67 -12.18
CA LEU A 5 17.90 2.80 -12.06
C LEU A 5 16.56 2.40 -11.41
N GLU A 6 16.11 1.16 -11.64
CA GLU A 6 14.83 0.61 -11.19
C GLU A 6 14.91 0.07 -9.75
N ALA A 7 16.06 -0.51 -9.36
CA ALA A 7 16.36 -0.86 -7.96
C ALA A 7 16.40 0.38 -7.05
N ARG A 8 16.76 1.54 -7.61
CA ARG A 8 16.76 2.84 -6.91
C ARG A 8 15.37 3.48 -6.76
N LEU A 9 14.30 2.86 -7.24
CA LEU A 9 12.93 3.39 -7.10
C LEU A 9 12.20 2.91 -5.84
N GLN A 10 12.77 1.95 -5.09
CA GLN A 10 12.16 1.43 -3.85
C GLN A 10 12.82 1.93 -2.55
N HIS A 11 14.04 2.48 -2.62
CA HIS A 11 14.71 3.09 -1.48
C HIS A 11 14.64 4.62 -1.59
N PRO A 12 14.34 5.34 -0.50
CA PRO A 12 14.48 6.78 -0.46
C PRO A 12 15.82 7.27 -1.03
N ARG A 13 15.82 7.98 -2.17
CA ARG A 13 17.00 8.58 -2.77
C ARG A 13 17.36 9.83 -1.98
N ARG A 14 17.86 9.66 -0.75
CA ARG A 14 18.16 10.72 0.24
C ARG A 14 18.78 11.97 -0.39
N HIS A 15 19.86 11.81 -1.17
CA HIS A 15 20.52 12.95 -1.82
C HIS A 15 19.66 13.72 -2.82
N LEU A 16 18.73 13.06 -3.51
CA LEU A 16 17.81 13.72 -4.44
C LEU A 16 16.64 14.35 -3.68
N GLY A 17 16.14 13.68 -2.64
CA GLY A 17 15.18 14.24 -1.68
C GLY A 17 15.72 15.53 -1.04
N ASP A 18 16.93 15.50 -0.51
CA ASP A 18 17.62 16.65 0.10
C ASP A 18 17.76 17.83 -0.88
N ARG A 19 18.11 17.54 -2.14
CA ARG A 19 18.24 18.57 -3.20
C ARG A 19 16.90 19.23 -3.48
N HIS A 20 15.84 18.43 -3.63
CA HIS A 20 14.50 18.96 -3.86
C HIS A 20 13.99 19.75 -2.65
N LEU A 21 14.24 19.27 -1.43
CA LEU A 21 13.89 20.01 -0.21
C LEU A 21 14.63 21.35 -0.12
N ALA A 22 15.92 21.38 -0.44
CA ALA A 22 16.71 22.61 -0.50
C ALA A 22 16.16 23.59 -1.57
N GLN A 23 15.78 23.07 -2.73
CA GLN A 23 15.19 23.88 -3.80
C GLN A 23 13.81 24.42 -3.41
N ALA A 24 12.98 23.62 -2.74
CA ALA A 24 11.68 24.04 -2.22
C ALA A 24 11.83 25.20 -1.24
N ARG A 25 12.76 25.07 -0.27
CA ARG A 25 13.08 26.15 0.69
C ARG A 25 13.62 27.40 0.00
N LYS A 26 14.37 27.25 -1.09
CA LYS A 26 14.88 28.39 -1.88
C LYS A 26 13.73 29.15 -2.53
N PHE A 27 12.79 28.45 -3.17
CA PHE A 27 11.62 29.09 -3.78
C PHE A 27 10.70 29.74 -2.77
N LEU A 28 10.49 29.12 -1.61
CA LEU A 28 9.75 29.76 -0.51
C LEU A 28 10.38 31.10 -0.09
N LYS A 29 11.71 31.12 0.09
CA LYS A 29 12.44 32.37 0.37
C LYS A 29 12.35 33.41 -0.75
N LEU A 30 12.18 32.99 -2.01
CA LEU A 30 11.97 33.90 -3.13
C LEU A 30 10.55 34.48 -3.11
N ALA A 31 9.55 33.67 -2.76
CA ALA A 31 8.18 34.14 -2.57
C ALA A 31 8.11 35.22 -1.47
N ASP A 32 8.80 35.01 -0.35
CA ASP A 32 8.87 35.98 0.75
C ASP A 32 9.56 37.31 0.35
N ARG A 33 10.48 37.26 -0.61
CA ARG A 33 11.29 38.43 -1.03
C ARG A 33 10.66 39.20 -2.19
N ASP A 34 9.85 38.54 -3.00
CA ASP A 34 9.28 39.11 -4.22
C ASP A 34 7.76 38.86 -4.25
N PRO A 35 6.97 39.78 -3.64
CA PRO A 35 5.52 39.65 -3.56
C PRO A 35 4.83 39.58 -4.93
N GLU A 36 5.37 40.24 -5.96
CA GLU A 36 4.79 40.24 -7.31
C GLU A 36 4.86 38.86 -7.96
N ARG A 37 5.89 38.07 -7.64
CA ARG A 37 6.07 36.68 -8.12
C ARG A 37 5.82 35.64 -7.03
N ALA A 38 5.20 36.01 -5.92
CA ALA A 38 5.03 35.14 -4.76
C ALA A 38 4.28 33.86 -5.10
N GLN A 39 3.14 33.96 -5.79
CA GLN A 39 2.32 32.78 -6.11
C GLN A 39 3.10 31.75 -6.94
N GLY A 40 3.73 32.19 -8.04
CA GLY A 40 4.52 31.27 -8.87
C GLY A 40 5.69 30.65 -8.12
N ASN A 41 6.34 31.40 -7.22
CA ASN A 41 7.39 30.85 -6.36
C ASN A 41 6.85 29.85 -5.33
N LEU A 42 5.66 30.07 -4.76
CA LEU A 42 4.99 29.11 -3.87
C LEU A 42 4.63 27.82 -4.60
N ASP A 43 4.14 27.90 -5.84
CA ASP A 43 3.83 26.73 -6.68
C ASP A 43 5.09 25.89 -6.95
N TRP A 44 6.22 26.55 -7.29
CA TRP A 44 7.52 25.87 -7.44
C TRP A 44 8.01 25.26 -6.12
N ALA A 45 7.82 25.96 -5.00
CA ALA A 45 8.19 25.45 -3.68
C ALA A 45 7.40 24.18 -3.35
N GLU A 46 6.09 24.16 -3.60
CA GLU A 46 5.24 22.99 -3.38
C GLU A 46 5.66 21.83 -4.28
N GLN A 47 5.85 22.06 -5.57
CA GLN A 47 6.25 21.02 -6.50
C GLN A 47 7.55 20.35 -6.05
N HIS A 48 8.54 21.14 -5.63
CA HIS A 48 9.79 20.60 -5.13
C HIS A 48 9.65 19.90 -3.77
N ALA A 49 8.79 20.37 -2.87
CA ALA A 49 8.53 19.68 -1.61
C ALA A 49 7.85 18.32 -1.83
N ARG A 50 6.93 18.22 -2.81
CA ARG A 50 6.32 16.94 -3.23
C ARG A 50 7.34 16.00 -3.86
N GLN A 51 8.24 16.52 -4.69
CA GLN A 51 9.35 15.73 -5.23
C GLN A 51 10.30 15.25 -4.12
N ALA A 52 10.55 16.07 -3.09
CA ALA A 52 11.34 15.66 -1.94
C ALA A 52 10.71 14.44 -1.23
N LEU A 53 9.39 14.42 -1.03
CA LEU A 53 8.68 13.26 -0.47
C LEU A 53 8.64 12.06 -1.42
N LEU A 54 8.50 12.27 -2.73
CA LEU A 54 8.56 11.20 -3.71
C LEU A 54 9.90 10.45 -3.62
N TYR A 55 10.99 11.19 -3.51
CA TYR A 55 12.32 10.60 -3.38
C TYR A 55 12.65 10.17 -1.96
N ASP A 56 12.14 10.82 -0.93
CA ASP A 56 12.38 10.45 0.46
C ASP A 56 11.25 10.91 1.38
N PHE A 57 10.21 10.09 1.44
CA PHE A 57 9.07 10.27 2.34
C PHE A 57 9.43 10.13 3.82
N THR A 58 10.66 9.73 4.16
CA THR A 58 11.12 9.65 5.56
C THR A 58 11.62 11.00 6.09
N GLN A 59 11.73 12.03 5.24
CA GLN A 59 12.12 13.38 5.63
C GLN A 59 10.94 14.16 6.22
N ALA A 60 10.87 14.19 7.56
CA ALA A 60 9.90 14.98 8.31
C ALA A 60 9.83 16.46 7.85
N ASP A 61 10.97 17.05 7.50
CA ASP A 61 11.07 18.44 7.06
C ASP A 61 10.34 18.74 5.74
N ALA A 62 10.23 17.76 4.85
CA ALA A 62 9.47 17.93 3.62
C ALA A 62 7.96 17.95 3.89
N TRP A 63 7.47 17.13 4.83
CA TRP A 63 6.09 17.17 5.31
C TRP A 63 5.76 18.52 5.98
N ARG A 64 6.65 19.01 6.86
CA ARG A 64 6.51 20.32 7.50
C ARG A 64 6.41 21.44 6.49
N LEU A 65 7.30 21.43 5.50
CA LEU A 65 7.32 22.44 4.45
C LEU A 65 6.04 22.40 3.62
N LEU A 66 5.49 21.23 3.31
CA LEU A 66 4.21 21.14 2.61
C LEU A 66 3.07 21.74 3.43
N ILE A 67 2.96 21.43 4.73
CA ILE A 67 1.92 22.03 5.58
C ILE A 67 2.06 23.55 5.65
N ASP A 68 3.28 24.09 5.81
CA ASP A 68 3.53 25.55 5.78
C ASP A 68 3.10 26.18 4.45
N LEU A 69 3.46 25.55 3.32
CA LEU A 69 3.07 26.03 1.99
C LEU A 69 1.56 26.02 1.81
N LYS A 70 0.86 24.95 2.23
CA LYS A 70 -0.60 24.86 2.16
C LYS A 70 -1.30 25.89 3.03
N HIS A 71 -0.77 26.15 4.23
CA HIS A 71 -1.30 27.18 5.12
C HIS A 71 -1.17 28.59 4.50
N ARG A 72 -0.05 28.89 3.83
CA ARG A 72 0.19 30.21 3.21
C ARG A 72 -0.75 30.54 2.05
N VAL A 73 -1.27 29.52 1.37
CA VAL A 73 -2.23 29.68 0.26
C VAL A 73 -3.67 29.38 0.67
N ASP A 74 -3.94 29.22 1.98
CA ASP A 74 -5.26 28.89 2.54
C ASP A 74 -5.90 27.62 1.93
N ASP A 75 -5.06 26.63 1.61
CA ASP A 75 -5.47 25.37 0.95
C ASP A 75 -5.81 24.29 1.99
N GLU A 76 -7.03 24.38 2.53
CA GLU A 76 -7.61 23.42 3.48
C GLU A 76 -7.62 21.99 2.91
N ALA A 77 -8.02 21.82 1.64
CA ALA A 77 -8.07 20.52 0.99
C ALA A 77 -6.67 19.90 0.84
N GLY A 78 -5.66 20.73 0.54
CA GLY A 78 -4.26 20.33 0.51
C GLY A 78 -3.72 19.91 1.87
N VAL A 79 -4.09 20.61 2.95
CA VAL A 79 -3.75 20.22 4.33
C VAL A 79 -4.32 18.84 4.66
N HIS A 80 -5.60 18.60 4.36
CA HIS A 80 -6.22 17.28 4.52
C HIS A 80 -5.44 16.20 3.79
N ALA A 81 -5.14 16.43 2.51
CA ALA A 81 -4.44 15.46 1.68
C ALA A 81 -3.04 15.13 2.23
N VAL A 82 -2.30 16.12 2.72
CA VAL A 82 -0.96 15.91 3.28
C VAL A 82 -1.02 15.11 4.59
N LEU A 83 -1.99 15.39 5.47
CA LEU A 83 -2.13 14.67 6.74
C LEU A 83 -2.65 13.23 6.53
N GLU A 84 -3.63 13.03 5.64
CA GLU A 84 -4.13 11.71 5.25
C GLU A 84 -3.00 10.87 4.63
N ASP A 85 -2.16 11.47 3.78
CA ASP A 85 -1.01 10.82 3.17
C ASP A 85 0.04 10.41 4.22
N LEU A 86 0.38 11.31 5.16
CA LEU A 86 1.30 10.98 6.25
C LEU A 86 0.77 9.84 7.12
N PHE A 87 -0.52 9.87 7.46
CA PHE A 87 -1.14 8.84 8.29
C PHE A 87 -1.19 7.49 7.58
N THR A 88 -1.42 7.48 6.27
CA THR A 88 -1.27 6.28 5.44
C THR A 88 0.16 5.75 5.48
N VAL A 89 1.16 6.61 5.31
CA VAL A 89 2.59 6.25 5.39
C VAL A 89 2.98 5.71 6.77
N LEU A 90 2.45 6.29 7.84
CA LEU A 90 2.64 5.83 9.23
C LEU A 90 1.81 4.59 9.58
N GLY A 91 1.03 4.08 8.64
CA GLY A 91 0.26 2.87 8.87
C GLY A 91 -0.86 3.07 9.87
N ARG A 92 -1.56 4.19 9.78
CA ARG A 92 -2.78 4.47 10.54
C ARG A 92 -3.98 3.89 9.82
N ASP A 93 -4.99 3.58 10.61
CA ASP A 93 -6.27 3.05 10.14
C ASP A 93 -6.92 4.03 9.14
N PRO A 94 -7.24 3.61 7.90
CA PRO A 94 -7.90 4.43 6.90
C PRO A 94 -9.21 5.05 7.39
N GLU A 95 -9.97 4.36 8.25
CA GLU A 95 -11.21 4.90 8.81
C GLU A 95 -10.93 6.07 9.76
N ARG A 96 -9.86 5.97 10.56
CA ARG A 96 -9.42 7.06 11.44
C ARG A 96 -8.85 8.22 10.65
N ALA A 97 -8.18 7.96 9.53
CA ALA A 97 -7.75 9.02 8.63
C ALA A 97 -8.95 9.69 7.95
N ALA A 98 -9.97 8.92 7.56
CA ALA A 98 -11.20 9.44 6.96
C ALA A 98 -12.04 10.30 7.93
N GLN A 99 -11.94 10.08 9.24
CA GLN A 99 -12.58 10.94 10.27
C GLN A 99 -12.09 12.39 10.22
N LEU A 100 -10.94 12.65 9.59
CA LEU A 100 -10.46 14.02 9.38
C LEU A 100 -11.27 14.75 8.31
N ARG A 101 -12.01 14.05 7.45
CA ARG A 101 -12.77 14.70 6.37
C ARG A 101 -13.88 15.57 6.95
N GLY A 102 -13.92 16.84 6.53
CA GLY A 102 -14.91 17.82 6.99
C GLY A 102 -14.58 18.48 8.33
N VAL A 103 -13.42 18.18 8.93
CA VAL A 103 -12.89 18.89 10.10
C VAL A 103 -12.02 20.04 9.61
N THR A 104 -12.18 21.26 10.12
CA THR A 104 -11.26 22.35 9.79
C THR A 104 -9.90 22.11 10.44
N LEU A 105 -8.89 21.83 9.62
CA LEU A 105 -7.53 21.50 10.01
C LEU A 105 -6.53 22.64 9.80
N LEU A 106 -6.75 23.62 8.90
CA LEU A 106 -5.76 24.70 8.64
C LEU A 106 -5.11 25.28 9.92
N PRO A 107 -5.90 25.64 10.96
CA PRO A 107 -5.36 26.31 12.14
C PRO A 107 -4.51 25.39 13.03
N VAL A 108 -4.75 24.08 12.97
CA VAL A 108 -4.12 23.07 13.86
C VAL A 108 -3.18 22.13 13.09
N ALA A 109 -3.05 22.28 11.77
CA ALA A 109 -2.35 21.36 10.89
C ALA A 109 -0.88 21.14 11.30
N ALA A 110 -0.17 22.23 11.60
CA ALA A 110 1.23 22.16 12.01
C ALA A 110 1.37 21.44 13.36
N GLU A 111 0.51 21.74 14.34
CA GLU A 111 0.52 21.10 15.66
C GLU A 111 0.20 19.61 15.55
N LEU A 112 -0.80 19.25 14.73
CA LEU A 112 -1.19 17.87 14.49
C LEU A 112 -0.07 17.08 13.79
N LEU A 113 0.58 17.69 12.80
CA LEU A 113 1.74 17.12 12.13
C LEU A 113 2.88 16.85 13.11
N GLU A 114 3.26 17.84 13.93
CA GLU A 114 4.34 17.68 14.90
C GLU A 114 3.98 16.65 15.97
N ALA A 115 2.75 16.65 16.48
CA ALA A 115 2.30 15.67 17.45
C ALA A 115 2.40 14.24 16.88
N ALA A 116 2.02 14.05 15.62
CA ALA A 116 2.12 12.77 14.94
C ALA A 116 3.57 12.31 14.77
N LEU A 117 4.45 13.19 14.27
CA LEU A 117 5.87 12.88 14.05
C LEU A 117 6.63 12.69 15.36
N LEU A 118 6.24 13.40 16.42
CA LEU A 118 6.80 13.23 17.75
C LEU A 118 6.41 11.86 18.32
N LYS A 119 5.13 11.48 18.26
CA LYS A 119 4.65 10.18 18.78
C LYS A 119 5.15 9.01 17.93
N ASP A 120 5.28 9.19 16.63
CA ASP A 120 5.54 8.10 15.68
C ASP A 120 6.55 8.54 14.59
N PRO A 121 7.84 8.69 14.94
CA PRO A 121 8.84 9.20 14.00
C PRO A 121 8.99 8.35 12.74
N LEU A 122 9.07 8.99 11.57
CA LEU A 122 9.27 8.32 10.28
C LEU A 122 10.61 7.56 10.20
N ASN A 123 11.64 8.08 10.87
CA ASN A 123 12.94 7.41 10.96
C ASN A 123 12.88 6.25 11.97
N ALA A 124 13.27 5.04 11.54
CA ALA A 124 13.21 3.84 12.36
C ALA A 124 14.12 3.89 13.61
N ASP A 125 15.28 4.54 13.54
CA ASP A 125 16.20 4.68 14.69
C ASP A 125 15.63 5.66 15.73
N ALA A 126 15.07 6.78 15.27
CA ALA A 126 14.41 7.74 16.13
C ALA A 126 13.16 7.13 16.79
N TRP A 127 12.36 6.39 16.00
CA TRP A 127 11.21 5.64 16.51
C TRP A 127 11.62 4.61 17.57
N TRP A 128 12.66 3.83 17.30
CA TRP A 128 13.13 2.81 18.24
C TRP A 128 13.66 3.42 19.54
N THR A 129 14.51 4.44 19.44
CA THR A 129 15.04 5.17 20.60
C THR A 129 13.91 5.71 21.46
N ARG A 130 12.89 6.31 20.83
CA ARG A 130 11.70 6.81 21.52
C ARG A 130 10.93 5.69 22.22
N LEU A 131 10.57 4.63 21.50
CA LEU A 131 9.79 3.51 22.03
C LEU A 131 10.48 2.89 23.25
N MET A 132 11.79 2.72 23.17
CA MET A 132 12.60 2.15 24.24
C MET A 132 12.80 3.08 25.44
N ALA A 133 12.54 4.39 25.28
CA ALA A 133 12.56 5.36 26.35
C ALA A 133 11.21 5.51 27.08
N GLU A 134 10.12 4.90 26.56
CA GLU A 134 8.83 4.89 27.26
C GLU A 134 8.93 3.99 28.51
N GLU A 135 8.31 4.42 29.62
CA GLU A 135 8.35 3.69 30.92
C GLU A 135 7.86 2.25 30.78
N HIS A 136 6.86 2.04 29.92
CA HIS A 136 6.24 0.75 29.62
C HIS A 136 6.60 0.30 28.19
N ALA A 137 7.90 0.25 27.86
CA ALA A 137 8.39 -0.07 26.51
C ALA A 137 7.87 -1.41 25.94
N ASP A 138 7.64 -2.43 26.78
CA ASP A 138 7.07 -3.70 26.33
C ASP A 138 5.59 -3.59 25.93
N GLU A 139 4.81 -2.78 26.65
CA GLU A 139 3.42 -2.48 26.27
C GLU A 139 3.36 -1.69 24.96
N ALA A 140 4.24 -0.70 24.80
CA ALA A 140 4.37 0.05 23.55
C ALA A 140 4.78 -0.86 22.38
N LEU A 141 5.64 -1.85 22.62
CA LEU A 141 6.00 -2.86 21.63
C LEU A 141 4.81 -3.77 21.26
N LEU A 142 3.99 -4.15 22.24
CA LEU A 142 2.76 -4.92 22.01
C LEU A 142 1.73 -4.11 21.21
N GLU A 143 1.59 -2.81 21.48
CA GLU A 143 0.74 -1.91 20.69
C GLU A 143 1.23 -1.84 19.24
N PHE A 144 2.55 -1.67 19.05
CA PHE A 144 3.16 -1.71 17.72
C PHE A 144 2.88 -3.03 17.00
N ALA A 145 3.05 -4.17 17.68
CA ALA A 145 2.77 -5.49 17.11
C ALA A 145 1.28 -5.64 16.74
N SER A 146 0.36 -5.22 17.61
CA SER A 146 -1.08 -5.20 17.34
C SER A 146 -1.44 -4.34 16.14
N ARG A 147 -0.74 -3.22 15.93
CA ARG A 147 -0.92 -2.39 14.73
C ARG A 147 -0.41 -3.10 13.49
N CYS A 148 0.79 -3.67 13.52
CA CYS A 148 1.34 -4.43 12.39
C CYS A 148 0.41 -5.56 11.94
N ARG A 149 -0.29 -6.21 12.89
CA ARG A 149 -1.22 -7.31 12.62
C ARG A 149 -2.55 -6.92 11.95
N ARG A 150 -2.91 -5.64 12.00
CA ARG A 150 -4.20 -5.14 11.49
C ARG A 150 -4.04 -4.22 10.29
N LEU A 151 -2.83 -3.69 10.10
CA LEU A 151 -2.57 -2.70 9.11
C LEU A 151 -2.54 -3.32 7.71
N ASP A 152 -3.22 -2.67 6.78
CA ASP A 152 -3.03 -2.95 5.36
C ASP A 152 -1.74 -2.29 4.84
N PHE A 153 -0.79 -3.11 4.41
CA PHE A 153 0.47 -2.66 3.81
C PHE A 153 0.36 -2.44 2.29
N THR A 154 -0.84 -2.19 1.75
CA THR A 154 -1.04 -1.86 0.33
C THR A 154 -0.29 -0.59 -0.10
N ASP A 155 0.06 0.34 0.81
CA ASP A 155 1.01 1.42 0.51
C ASP A 155 2.47 0.93 0.63
N ALA A 156 3.27 1.17 -0.41
CA ALA A 156 4.67 0.75 -0.44
C ALA A 156 5.56 1.48 0.56
N ARG A 157 5.29 2.76 0.82
CA ARG A 157 6.02 3.59 1.78
C ARG A 157 5.79 3.07 3.19
N ALA A 158 4.55 2.73 3.53
CA ALA A 158 4.22 2.12 4.81
C ALA A 158 4.97 0.79 5.02
N SER A 159 4.96 -0.09 4.01
CA SER A 159 5.72 -1.35 4.04
C SER A 159 7.22 -1.12 4.30
N VAL A 160 7.83 -0.13 3.65
CA VAL A 160 9.24 0.21 3.86
C VAL A 160 9.51 0.73 5.28
N ILE A 161 8.67 1.64 5.82
CA ILE A 161 8.84 2.16 7.19
C ILE A 161 8.77 1.02 8.19
N PHE A 162 7.74 0.18 8.08
CA PHE A 162 7.52 -0.89 9.04
C PHE A 162 8.58 -1.98 8.93
N ALA A 163 9.01 -2.36 7.73
CA ALA A 163 10.13 -3.29 7.57
C ALA A 163 11.39 -2.79 8.29
N ARG A 164 11.73 -1.50 8.15
CA ARG A 164 12.89 -0.89 8.84
C ARG A 164 12.72 -0.88 10.36
N ARG A 165 11.51 -0.66 10.86
CA ARG A 165 11.19 -0.75 12.29
C ARG A 165 11.32 -2.18 12.81
N LEU A 166 10.86 -3.17 12.03
CA LEU A 166 11.00 -4.59 12.37
C LEU A 166 12.46 -5.01 12.55
N ILE A 167 13.39 -4.49 11.73
CA ILE A 167 14.83 -4.75 11.92
C ILE A 167 15.31 -4.32 13.32
N ARG A 168 14.72 -3.25 13.90
CA ARG A 168 15.02 -2.82 15.28
C ARG A 168 14.33 -3.71 16.30
N VAL A 169 13.07 -4.11 16.06
CA VAL A 169 12.38 -5.10 16.91
C VAL A 169 13.18 -6.38 17.05
N ARG A 170 13.82 -6.84 15.96
CA ARG A 170 14.70 -8.02 15.94
C ARG A 170 15.79 -7.98 17.03
N THR A 171 16.31 -6.80 17.38
CA THR A 171 17.37 -6.69 18.40
C THR A 171 16.87 -6.94 19.82
N ARG A 172 15.55 -6.90 20.06
CA ARG A 172 14.92 -7.18 21.36
C ARG A 172 14.17 -8.51 21.35
N ASN A 173 13.47 -8.81 20.26
CA ASN A 173 12.61 -9.98 20.15
C ASN A 173 12.62 -10.51 18.70
N GLU A 174 13.45 -11.52 18.47
CA GLU A 174 13.57 -12.16 17.16
C GLU A 174 12.32 -12.95 16.74
N ASP A 175 11.60 -13.56 17.67
CA ASP A 175 10.40 -14.33 17.35
C ASP A 175 9.26 -13.41 16.90
N LEU A 176 9.09 -12.29 17.60
CA LEU A 176 8.17 -11.24 17.19
C LEU A 176 8.57 -10.66 15.83
N PHE A 177 9.87 -10.49 15.57
CA PHE A 177 10.33 -10.09 14.25
C PHE A 177 9.95 -11.09 13.16
N VAL A 178 10.13 -12.40 13.37
CA VAL A 178 9.74 -13.43 12.39
C VAL A 178 8.23 -13.37 12.14
N GLU A 179 7.43 -13.33 13.20
CA GLU A 179 5.97 -13.26 13.12
C GLU A 179 5.51 -12.05 12.29
N LEU A 180 5.93 -10.85 12.68
CA LEU A 180 5.50 -9.60 12.03
C LEU A 180 6.09 -9.42 10.63
N SER A 181 7.30 -9.94 10.38
CA SER A 181 7.89 -9.91 9.03
C SER A 181 7.10 -10.79 8.08
N THR A 182 6.70 -11.98 8.53
CA THR A 182 5.86 -12.90 7.75
C THR A 182 4.52 -12.24 7.43
N HIS A 183 3.92 -11.56 8.41
CA HIS A 183 2.71 -10.78 8.20
C HIS A 183 2.90 -9.70 7.13
N LEU A 184 3.94 -8.87 7.23
CA LEU A 184 4.19 -7.79 6.28
C LEU A 184 4.44 -8.33 4.86
N LEU A 185 5.19 -9.43 4.74
CA LEU A 185 5.47 -10.11 3.48
C LEU A 185 4.23 -10.75 2.84
N ALA A 186 3.24 -11.17 3.64
CA ALA A 186 1.95 -11.66 3.14
C ALA A 186 1.21 -10.60 2.32
N HIS A 187 1.28 -9.34 2.74
CA HIS A 187 0.72 -8.21 1.99
C HIS A 187 1.65 -7.78 0.85
N ARG A 188 2.97 -7.75 1.09
CA ARG A 188 3.97 -7.20 0.16
C ARG A 188 5.15 -8.16 -0.05
N PRO A 189 4.97 -9.22 -0.87
CA PRO A 189 6.00 -10.22 -1.11
C PRO A 189 7.18 -9.70 -1.95
N GLN A 190 7.10 -8.47 -2.49
CA GLN A 190 8.16 -7.83 -3.27
C GLN A 190 9.23 -7.12 -2.40
N ASN A 191 9.04 -7.07 -1.07
CA ASN A 191 10.00 -6.42 -0.17
C ASN A 191 11.26 -7.28 0.03
N HIS A 192 12.19 -7.18 -0.92
CA HIS A 192 13.44 -7.94 -0.92
C HIS A 192 14.36 -7.64 0.28
N GLU A 193 14.34 -6.42 0.84
CA GLU A 193 15.12 -6.08 2.04
C GLU A 193 14.66 -6.91 3.24
N LEU A 194 13.35 -7.01 3.44
CA LEU A 194 12.79 -7.79 4.55
C LEU A 194 13.00 -9.30 4.39
N TRP A 195 12.89 -9.82 3.16
CA TRP A 195 13.24 -11.21 2.86
C TRP A 195 14.72 -11.50 3.15
N LEU A 196 15.61 -10.57 2.82
CA LEU A 196 17.04 -10.70 3.10
C LEU A 196 17.31 -10.76 4.61
N ASP A 197 16.68 -9.89 5.40
CA ASP A 197 16.84 -9.88 6.86
C ASP A 197 16.22 -11.12 7.53
N LEU A 198 15.08 -11.60 7.03
CA LEU A 198 14.46 -12.84 7.48
C LEU A 198 15.36 -14.05 7.17
N GLY A 199 15.93 -14.11 5.98
CA GLY A 199 16.88 -15.15 5.57
C GLY A 199 18.14 -15.16 6.45
N ARG A 200 18.71 -13.98 6.75
CA ARG A 200 19.86 -13.85 7.67
C ARG A 200 19.54 -14.37 9.07
N LEU A 201 18.35 -14.07 9.59
CA LEU A 201 17.94 -14.57 10.89
C LEU A 201 17.77 -16.10 10.88
N HIS A 202 17.14 -16.65 9.85
CA HIS A 202 17.03 -18.10 9.71
C HIS A 202 18.40 -18.79 9.60
N GLU A 203 19.36 -18.18 8.90
CA GLU A 203 20.74 -18.64 8.83
C GLU A 203 21.41 -18.64 10.21
N THR A 204 21.27 -17.56 10.99
CA THR A 204 21.78 -17.50 12.37
C THR A 204 21.13 -18.52 13.30
N ARG A 205 19.88 -18.92 13.02
CA ARG A 205 19.14 -19.96 13.74
C ARG A 205 19.37 -21.37 13.20
N GLU A 206 20.30 -21.56 12.27
CA GLU A 206 20.61 -22.84 11.62
C GLU A 206 19.41 -23.48 10.89
N ARG A 207 18.40 -22.66 10.56
CA ARG A 207 17.24 -23.05 9.74
C ARG A 207 17.58 -22.86 8.27
N TYR A 208 18.49 -23.70 7.76
CA TYR A 208 19.11 -23.50 6.45
C TYR A 208 18.12 -23.60 5.28
N ASN A 209 17.08 -24.43 5.41
CA ASN A 209 16.05 -24.56 4.37
C ASN A 209 15.27 -23.24 4.21
N GLU A 210 14.79 -22.69 5.32
CA GLU A 210 14.05 -21.42 5.33
C GLU A 210 14.96 -20.25 4.92
N ALA A 211 16.22 -20.25 5.37
CA ALA A 211 17.20 -19.25 4.95
C ALA A 211 17.43 -19.28 3.43
N TRP A 212 17.62 -20.48 2.86
CA TRP A 212 17.75 -20.65 1.41
C TRP A 212 16.52 -20.12 0.68
N LEU A 213 15.31 -20.48 1.14
CA LEU A 213 14.05 -20.08 0.50
C LEU A 213 13.88 -18.56 0.50
N CYS A 214 14.24 -17.89 1.60
CA CYS A 214 14.26 -16.44 1.66
C CYS A 214 15.25 -15.85 0.63
N TYR A 215 16.48 -16.35 0.59
CA TYR A 215 17.50 -15.85 -0.33
C TYR A 215 17.18 -16.13 -1.80
N ASP A 216 16.60 -17.28 -2.12
CA ASP A 216 16.14 -17.61 -3.47
C ASP A 216 15.00 -16.69 -3.93
N HIS A 217 14.08 -16.35 -3.03
CA HIS A 217 13.06 -15.36 -3.32
C HIS A 217 13.67 -13.97 -3.54
N VAL A 218 14.67 -13.57 -2.75
CA VAL A 218 15.42 -12.32 -2.99
C VAL A 218 16.05 -12.31 -4.38
N GLN A 219 16.71 -13.40 -4.78
CA GLN A 219 17.31 -13.49 -6.12
C GLN A 219 16.28 -13.52 -7.24
N THR A 220 15.10 -14.12 -7.01
CA THR A 220 13.98 -14.08 -7.95
C THR A 220 13.52 -12.64 -8.18
N LEU A 221 13.45 -11.82 -7.11
CA LEU A 221 13.10 -10.40 -7.19
C LEU A 221 14.26 -9.53 -7.72
N ARG A 222 15.50 -9.94 -7.46
CA ARG A 222 16.73 -9.20 -7.77
C ARG A 222 17.81 -10.15 -8.29
N PRO A 223 17.76 -10.50 -9.60
CA PRO A 223 18.68 -11.48 -10.18
C PRO A 223 20.16 -11.11 -10.08
N HIS A 224 20.48 -9.82 -9.90
CA HIS A 224 21.86 -9.35 -9.73
C HIS A 224 22.41 -9.55 -8.31
N MET A 225 21.56 -9.82 -7.31
CA MET A 225 22.00 -10.13 -5.96
C MET A 225 22.37 -11.61 -5.91
N ASP A 226 23.63 -11.94 -5.63
CA ASP A 226 24.15 -13.32 -5.57
C ASP A 226 23.95 -13.99 -4.19
N VAL A 227 22.97 -13.53 -3.39
CA VAL A 227 22.85 -13.88 -1.96
C VAL A 227 22.63 -15.36 -1.68
N ARG A 228 21.82 -16.05 -2.49
CA ARG A 228 21.55 -17.49 -2.38
C ARG A 228 22.79 -18.30 -2.74
N ASP A 229 23.45 -17.94 -3.84
CA ASP A 229 24.61 -18.67 -4.35
C ASP A 229 25.79 -18.52 -3.37
N ARG A 230 25.97 -17.32 -2.80
CA ARG A 230 26.92 -17.09 -1.70
C ARG A 230 26.58 -17.89 -0.46
N PHE A 231 25.30 -18.02 -0.12
CA PHE A 231 24.88 -18.83 1.03
C PHE A 231 25.17 -20.32 0.80
N GLN A 232 24.83 -20.85 -0.37
CA GLN A 232 25.13 -22.23 -0.75
C GLN A 232 26.63 -22.52 -0.72
N ALA A 233 27.48 -21.59 -1.21
CA ALA A 233 28.92 -21.72 -1.12
C ALA A 233 29.43 -21.78 0.33
N ARG A 234 28.86 -20.97 1.25
CA ARG A 234 29.20 -21.03 2.69
C ARG A 234 28.83 -22.37 3.32
N LEU A 235 27.63 -22.88 3.02
CA LEU A 235 27.18 -24.19 3.53
C LEU A 235 28.12 -25.31 3.07
N ASN A 236 28.47 -25.33 1.78
CA ASN A 236 29.36 -26.35 1.24
C ASN A 236 30.79 -26.24 1.80
N ALA A 237 31.33 -25.02 1.93
CA ALA A 237 32.65 -24.80 2.53
C ALA A 237 32.73 -25.24 4.01
N GLY A 238 31.63 -25.07 4.77
CA GLY A 238 31.54 -25.58 6.14
C GLY A 238 31.54 -27.11 6.23
N LEU A 239 31.06 -27.79 5.19
CA LEU A 239 30.97 -29.25 5.09
C LEU A 239 32.25 -29.90 4.56
N GLU A 240 33.13 -29.17 3.87
CA GLU A 240 34.38 -29.70 3.28
C GLU A 240 35.38 -30.27 4.31
N GLY A 241 35.20 -30.00 5.61
CA GLY A 241 36.01 -30.56 6.70
C GLY A 241 35.48 -31.87 7.30
N GLU A 242 34.21 -32.21 7.06
CA GLU A 242 33.57 -33.46 7.49
C GLU A 242 33.27 -34.30 6.25
N THR A 243 33.24 -35.63 6.37
CA THR A 243 33.16 -36.58 5.23
C THR A 243 31.77 -36.59 4.54
N GLY A 244 31.05 -35.47 4.54
CA GLY A 244 29.66 -35.32 4.15
C GLY A 244 29.47 -34.89 2.70
N ALA A 245 28.34 -35.34 2.12
CA ALA A 245 27.87 -34.90 0.82
C ALA A 245 27.56 -33.38 0.82
N PRO A 246 27.69 -32.69 -0.33
CA PRO A 246 27.33 -31.28 -0.43
C PRO A 246 25.87 -31.04 -0.03
N TRP A 247 25.60 -29.91 0.62
CA TRP A 247 24.24 -29.56 1.04
C TRP A 247 23.33 -29.41 -0.19
N SER A 248 22.12 -29.97 -0.09
CA SER A 248 21.13 -29.95 -1.18
C SER A 248 19.98 -29.00 -0.86
N PRO A 249 19.52 -28.19 -1.83
CA PRO A 249 18.41 -27.27 -1.64
C PRO A 249 17.08 -28.01 -1.37
N PRO A 250 16.11 -27.34 -0.71
CA PRO A 250 14.75 -27.86 -0.57
C PRO A 250 14.12 -28.17 -1.93
N ASP A 251 13.24 -29.17 -1.96
CA ASP A 251 12.49 -29.52 -3.15
C ASP A 251 11.43 -28.46 -3.52
N VAL A 252 10.88 -28.59 -4.73
CA VAL A 252 9.90 -27.63 -5.28
C VAL A 252 8.60 -27.59 -4.47
N ASP A 253 8.13 -28.71 -3.92
CA ASP A 253 6.93 -28.77 -3.11
C ASP A 253 7.14 -28.03 -1.77
N THR A 254 8.30 -28.22 -1.14
CA THR A 254 8.68 -27.48 0.08
C THR A 254 8.73 -25.97 -0.19
N ARG A 255 9.27 -25.54 -1.33
CA ARG A 255 9.26 -24.13 -1.74
C ARG A 255 7.84 -23.58 -1.89
N GLN A 256 6.97 -24.31 -2.59
CA GLN A 256 5.59 -23.89 -2.82
C GLN A 256 4.82 -23.78 -1.49
N ARG A 257 4.97 -24.77 -0.59
CA ARG A 257 4.33 -24.75 0.73
C ARG A 257 4.79 -23.56 1.57
N PHE A 258 6.08 -23.25 1.56
CA PHE A 258 6.62 -22.11 2.30
C PHE A 258 6.03 -20.78 1.81
N LEU A 259 6.05 -20.53 0.50
CA LEU A 259 5.51 -19.29 -0.07
C LEU A 259 3.99 -19.20 0.11
N SER A 260 3.26 -20.31 -0.08
CA SER A 260 1.82 -20.36 0.18
C SER A 260 1.51 -20.04 1.63
N ALA A 261 2.23 -20.63 2.60
CA ALA A 261 2.00 -20.35 4.02
C ALA A 261 2.16 -18.86 4.36
N ILE A 262 3.13 -18.17 3.73
CA ILE A 262 3.34 -16.74 3.91
C ILE A 262 2.22 -15.92 3.25
N MET A 263 1.77 -16.31 2.06
CA MET A 263 0.71 -15.59 1.33
C MET A 263 -0.68 -15.82 1.92
N ASP A 264 -0.98 -17.03 2.40
CA ASP A 264 -2.28 -17.43 2.95
C ASP A 264 -2.59 -16.70 4.26
N LEU A 265 -1.57 -16.26 4.99
CA LEU A 265 -1.74 -15.38 6.15
C LEU A 265 -2.61 -14.17 5.81
N ARG A 266 -2.45 -13.56 4.63
CA ARG A 266 -3.26 -12.41 4.19
C ARG A 266 -4.76 -12.67 4.29
N THR A 267 -5.23 -13.88 3.95
CA THR A 267 -6.65 -14.22 3.95
C THR A 267 -7.24 -14.38 5.36
N ARG A 268 -6.39 -14.72 6.35
CA ARG A 268 -6.79 -14.83 7.76
C ARG A 268 -6.81 -13.49 8.50
N ILE A 269 -6.21 -12.47 7.88
CA ILE A 269 -5.86 -11.19 8.49
C ILE A 269 -6.73 -10.04 7.99
N ALA A 270 -7.36 -10.17 6.81
CA ALA A 270 -8.41 -9.23 6.43
C ALA A 270 -9.40 -9.17 7.59
N PRO A 271 -9.71 -7.99 8.17
CA PRO A 271 -10.89 -7.91 8.96
C PRO A 271 -11.99 -8.42 8.02
N VAL A 272 -12.70 -9.45 8.45
CA VAL A 272 -14.10 -9.52 8.09
C VAL A 272 -14.61 -8.18 8.58
N VAL A 273 -14.67 -7.20 7.68
CA VAL A 273 -15.62 -6.13 7.82
C VAL A 273 -16.92 -6.92 7.77
N GLU A 274 -17.37 -7.37 8.93
CA GLU A 274 -18.80 -7.50 9.16
C GLU A 274 -19.26 -6.08 8.90
N GLN A 275 -19.59 -5.81 7.63
CA GLN A 275 -20.55 -4.79 7.34
C GLN A 275 -21.72 -5.22 8.20
N ALA A 276 -21.92 -4.48 9.31
CA ALA A 276 -23.16 -4.58 10.06
C ALA A 276 -24.25 -4.60 8.99
N PRO A 277 -25.11 -5.64 8.95
CA PRO A 277 -26.09 -5.75 7.89
C PRO A 277 -26.77 -4.40 7.83
N ALA A 278 -26.67 -3.74 6.67
CA ALA A 278 -27.38 -2.50 6.45
C ALA A 278 -28.82 -2.77 6.90
N PRO A 279 -29.44 -1.87 7.68
CA PRO A 279 -30.83 -2.05 8.05
C PRO A 279 -31.58 -2.39 6.77
N PRO A 280 -32.39 -3.47 6.75
CA PRO A 280 -32.94 -3.99 5.52
C PRO A 280 -33.63 -2.84 4.82
N VAL A 281 -33.05 -2.45 3.67
CA VAL A 281 -33.78 -1.62 2.72
C VAL A 281 -34.88 -2.55 2.26
N GLU A 282 -36.11 -2.25 2.64
CA GLU A 282 -37.30 -2.81 2.02
C GLU A 282 -37.23 -2.40 0.54
N VAL A 283 -36.56 -3.24 -0.26
CA VAL A 283 -36.74 -3.21 -1.70
C VAL A 283 -38.07 -3.88 -1.90
N GLU A 284 -39.10 -3.07 -2.15
CA GLU A 284 -40.28 -3.56 -2.83
C GLU A 284 -39.79 -4.13 -4.16
N GLU A 285 -39.66 -5.46 -4.23
CA GLU A 285 -39.52 -6.16 -5.50
C GLU A 285 -40.82 -5.92 -6.26
N GLU A 286 -40.83 -4.90 -7.13
CA GLU A 286 -41.79 -4.87 -8.23
C GLU A 286 -41.59 -6.18 -9.00
N VAL A 287 -42.59 -7.05 -8.91
CA VAL A 287 -42.66 -8.32 -9.63
C VAL A 287 -42.61 -8.01 -11.11
N ARG A 288 -41.41 -7.99 -11.67
CA ARG A 288 -41.18 -7.70 -13.08
C ARG A 288 -41.53 -8.94 -13.90
N ASP A 289 -42.34 -8.77 -14.94
CA ASP A 289 -42.74 -9.89 -15.78
C ASP A 289 -41.49 -10.53 -16.40
N PRO A 290 -41.29 -11.85 -16.28
CA PRO A 290 -40.13 -12.54 -16.84
C PRO A 290 -39.99 -12.34 -18.36
N VAL A 291 -41.08 -12.07 -19.08
CA VAL A 291 -41.06 -11.74 -20.50
C VAL A 291 -40.47 -10.35 -20.74
N GLN A 292 -40.74 -9.37 -19.88
CA GLN A 292 -40.18 -8.02 -19.97
C GLN A 292 -38.65 -8.05 -19.76
N ALA A 293 -38.19 -8.75 -18.72
CA ALA A 293 -36.76 -8.89 -18.43
C ALA A 293 -35.99 -9.56 -19.58
N ASN A 294 -36.61 -10.53 -20.26
CA ASN A 294 -36.01 -11.21 -21.40
C ASN A 294 -35.86 -10.29 -22.63
N ILE A 295 -36.86 -9.46 -22.92
CA ILE A 295 -36.80 -8.52 -24.06
C ILE A 295 -35.70 -7.47 -23.83
N GLU A 296 -35.58 -6.94 -22.62
CA GLU A 296 -34.54 -5.98 -22.27
C GLU A 296 -33.12 -6.58 -22.36
N ALA A 297 -32.96 -7.84 -21.97
CA ALA A 297 -31.69 -8.55 -22.12
C ALA A 297 -31.29 -8.72 -23.59
N LEU A 298 -32.25 -9.02 -24.48
CA LEU A 298 -32.00 -9.14 -25.92
C LEU A 298 -31.65 -7.77 -26.53
N LEU A 299 -32.30 -6.69 -26.09
CA LEU A 299 -31.93 -5.33 -26.50
C LEU A 299 -30.52 -4.96 -26.07
N ALA A 300 -30.12 -5.31 -24.84
CA ALA A 300 -28.77 -5.06 -24.35
C ALA A 300 -27.70 -5.89 -25.09
N GLN A 301 -28.09 -7.02 -25.68
CA GLN A 301 -27.22 -7.90 -26.48
C GLN A 301 -27.17 -7.50 -27.96
N GLY A 302 -27.94 -6.49 -28.40
CA GLY A 302 -28.02 -6.08 -29.80
C GLY A 302 -28.88 -6.98 -30.69
N GLU A 303 -29.59 -7.95 -30.09
CA GLU A 303 -30.49 -8.89 -30.78
C GLU A 303 -31.85 -8.22 -31.07
N HIS A 304 -31.82 -7.11 -31.80
CA HIS A 304 -32.98 -6.22 -32.01
C HIS A 304 -34.14 -6.90 -32.75
N ALA A 305 -33.85 -7.82 -33.69
CA ALA A 305 -34.89 -8.55 -34.42
C ALA A 305 -35.68 -9.50 -33.51
N GLU A 306 -35.00 -10.24 -32.62
CA GLU A 306 -35.65 -11.17 -31.69
C GLU A 306 -36.44 -10.42 -30.60
N ALA A 307 -35.84 -9.35 -30.05
CA ALA A 307 -36.52 -8.45 -29.12
C ALA A 307 -37.80 -7.85 -29.72
N PHE A 308 -37.77 -7.47 -31.01
CA PHE A 308 -38.94 -6.92 -31.71
C PHE A 308 -40.10 -7.93 -31.82
N PHE A 309 -39.83 -9.19 -32.17
CA PHE A 309 -40.88 -10.20 -32.26
C PHE A 309 -41.51 -10.52 -30.90
N LEU A 310 -40.71 -10.59 -29.84
CA LEU A 310 -41.19 -10.84 -28.48
C LEU A 310 -41.99 -9.65 -27.93
N ALA A 311 -41.51 -8.42 -28.13
CA ALA A 311 -42.24 -7.22 -27.75
C ALA A 311 -43.56 -7.09 -28.53
N ARG A 312 -43.59 -7.41 -29.83
CA ARG A 312 -44.81 -7.41 -30.64
C ARG A 312 -45.82 -8.45 -30.15
N ARG A 313 -45.35 -9.62 -29.74
CA ARG A 313 -46.21 -10.68 -29.18
C ARG A 313 -46.81 -10.26 -27.84
N ALA A 314 -46.01 -9.66 -26.96
CA ALA A 314 -46.47 -9.15 -25.66
C ALA A 314 -47.49 -8.01 -25.84
N LEU A 315 -47.26 -7.09 -26.79
CA LEU A 315 -48.20 -6.03 -27.13
C LEU A 315 -49.53 -6.59 -27.68
N ALA A 316 -49.47 -7.65 -28.50
CA ALA A 316 -50.65 -8.33 -29.03
C ALA A 316 -51.44 -9.09 -27.94
N SER A 317 -50.79 -9.50 -26.85
CA SER A 317 -51.46 -10.07 -25.68
C SER A 317 -52.01 -9.02 -24.70
N GLY A 318 -51.84 -7.72 -24.99
CA GLY A 318 -52.41 -6.62 -24.20
C GLY A 318 -51.46 -6.01 -23.17
N GLU A 319 -50.18 -6.35 -23.20
CA GLU A 319 -49.17 -5.82 -22.28
C GLU A 319 -48.73 -4.41 -22.71
N ALA A 320 -49.11 -3.39 -21.94
CA ALA A 320 -48.84 -2.00 -22.28
C ALA A 320 -47.34 -1.63 -22.24
N TRP A 321 -46.57 -2.29 -21.35
CA TRP A 321 -45.12 -2.08 -21.22
C TRP A 321 -44.34 -2.52 -22.46
N ALA A 322 -44.91 -3.38 -23.30
CA ALA A 322 -44.24 -3.91 -24.48
C ALA A 322 -44.13 -2.89 -25.62
N GLN A 323 -44.89 -1.78 -25.56
CA GLN A 323 -44.87 -0.74 -26.58
C GLN A 323 -43.51 -0.01 -26.63
N ASP A 324 -42.99 0.39 -25.47
CA ASP A 324 -41.72 1.12 -25.37
C ASP A 324 -40.54 0.25 -25.83
N LEU A 325 -40.56 -1.05 -25.48
CA LEU A 325 -39.53 -2.00 -25.88
C LEU A 325 -39.60 -2.36 -27.37
N LEU A 326 -40.80 -2.37 -27.96
CA LEU A 326 -40.98 -2.55 -29.41
C LEU A 326 -40.36 -1.38 -30.19
N GLU A 327 -40.55 -0.14 -29.72
CA GLU A 327 -39.97 1.05 -30.35
C GLU A 327 -38.44 1.05 -30.26
N GLN A 328 -37.86 0.65 -29.12
CA GLN A 328 -36.41 0.49 -28.97
C GLN A 328 -35.84 -0.60 -29.88
N ALA A 329 -36.52 -1.75 -29.98
CA ALA A 329 -36.12 -2.82 -30.89
C ALA A 329 -36.18 -2.38 -32.35
N ARG A 330 -37.19 -1.56 -32.71
CA ARG A 330 -37.33 -1.01 -34.07
C ARG A 330 -36.23 0.00 -34.40
N ALA A 331 -35.90 0.89 -33.47
CA ALA A 331 -34.83 1.86 -33.64
C ALA A 331 -33.46 1.18 -33.88
N GLY A 332 -33.15 0.13 -33.11
CA GLY A 332 -31.92 -0.65 -33.29
C GLY A 332 -31.85 -1.48 -34.59
N MET A 333 -32.97 -1.67 -35.29
CA MET A 333 -32.98 -2.27 -36.64
C MET A 333 -32.91 -1.23 -37.77
N GLU A 334 -33.20 0.04 -37.48
CA GLU A 334 -33.18 1.15 -38.44
C GLU A 334 -31.84 1.90 -38.47
N GLU A 335 -30.93 1.63 -37.53
CA GLU A 335 -29.53 2.09 -37.60
C GLU A 335 -28.77 1.32 -38.69
N PRO A 336 -28.30 1.97 -39.77
CA PRO A 336 -27.38 1.33 -40.70
C PRO A 336 -26.00 1.24 -40.05
N GLU A 337 -25.41 0.03 -40.06
CA GLU A 337 -24.00 -0.21 -39.70
C GLU A 337 -23.01 0.80 -40.32
#